data_AF-A0A9D6F460-F1
#
_entry.id   AF-A0A9D6F460-F1
#
_cell.length_a   1.000
_cell.length_b   1.000
_cell.length_c   1.000
_cell.angle_alpha   90.00
_cell.angle_beta   90.00
_cell.angle_gamma   90.00
#
_symmetry.space_group_name_H-M   'P 1'
#
loop_
_entity.id
_entity.type
_entity.pdbx_description
1 polymer ?
#
loop_
_entity_poly.entity_id
_entity_poly.type
_entity_poly.pdbx_seq_one_letter_code
_entity_poly.pdbx_strand_id
1 'polypeptide(L)'
;MFTSSSRLAGIVLTLVLFLVAGGRRASSGLPQGNAAQPEDSPVKKLLKERLTILREIAVSAEKDFRGGAEQYKGVLEAKRAALMGELDLSDTDKERIAILEKIVALAKMQEEHAVKLVKGGQIPKRDALKATVSRLEAEIALERAKAKAK
;
A
#
# COMPACT_ATOMS: atom_id res chain seq x y z
N MET A 1 26.05 -15.76 35.75
CA MET A 1 26.73 -14.48 35.44
C MET A 1 25.66 -13.42 35.20
N PHE A 2 25.65 -12.40 36.06
CA PHE A 2 24.97 -11.09 36.02
C PHE A 2 23.50 -10.98 35.57
N THR A 3 22.66 -10.74 36.58
CA THR A 3 21.33 -10.14 36.53
C THR A 3 21.41 -8.60 36.56
N SER A 4 20.25 -7.93 36.38
CA SER A 4 19.92 -6.55 36.82
C SER A 4 20.11 -5.44 35.75
N SER A 5 19.04 -4.80 35.24
CA SER A 5 18.35 -3.56 35.74
C SER A 5 18.91 -2.28 35.05
N SER A 6 18.24 -1.17 34.72
CA SER A 6 17.10 -0.39 35.26
C SER A 6 16.71 0.67 34.22
N ARG A 7 15.42 0.94 33.96
CA ARG A 7 14.65 2.17 34.31
C ARG A 7 15.37 3.53 34.27
N LEU A 8 14.88 4.46 33.43
CA LEU A 8 14.79 5.94 33.57
C LEU A 8 13.71 6.37 32.53
N ALA A 9 12.50 6.88 32.84
CA ALA A 9 12.07 8.06 33.61
C ALA A 9 12.51 9.42 33.01
N GLY A 10 11.54 10.26 32.63
CA GLY A 10 11.73 11.67 32.24
C GLY A 10 10.91 12.09 31.01
N ILE A 11 9.65 12.56 31.12
CA ILE A 11 9.21 13.98 31.28
C ILE A 11 9.54 14.78 29.99
N VAL A 12 8.59 15.36 29.25
CA VAL A 12 7.97 16.67 29.51
C VAL A 12 6.64 16.79 28.74
N LEU A 13 5.62 17.12 29.52
CA LEU A 13 4.33 17.73 29.18
C LEU A 13 4.52 19.06 28.43
N THR A 14 3.90 19.24 27.26
CA THR A 14 3.57 20.59 26.79
C THR A 14 2.23 20.60 26.06
N LEU A 15 1.23 20.96 26.84
CA LEU A 15 -0.16 21.13 26.51
C LEU A 15 -0.29 22.54 25.92
N VAL A 16 -0.35 22.68 24.59
CA VAL A 16 -0.63 23.96 23.94
C VAL A 16 -2.13 24.04 23.67
N LEU A 17 -2.83 24.69 24.62
CA LEU A 17 -4.17 25.22 24.45
C LEU A 17 -4.14 26.28 23.31
N PHE A 18 -4.71 25.95 22.15
CA PHE A 18 -5.16 26.98 21.21
C PHE A 18 -6.64 27.27 21.48
N LEU A 19 -6.83 28.36 22.22
CA LEU A 19 -8.09 29.01 22.50
C LEU A 19 -8.35 29.97 21.32
N VAL A 20 -9.21 29.58 20.37
CA VAL A 20 -9.76 30.51 19.38
C VAL A 20 -11.26 30.62 19.62
N ALA A 21 -11.63 31.79 20.13
CA ALA A 21 -12.97 32.26 20.36
C ALA A 21 -13.68 32.59 19.04
N GLY A 22 -15.02 32.47 19.07
CA GLY A 22 -15.91 33.37 18.35
C GLY A 22 -16.44 32.89 17.00
N GLY A 23 -17.64 32.28 17.01
CA GLY A 23 -18.38 32.03 15.77
C GLY A 23 -19.63 31.18 15.90
N ARG A 24 -20.52 31.45 16.88
CA ARG A 24 -21.87 30.87 16.88
C ARG A 24 -22.68 31.51 15.74
N ARG A 25 -22.61 30.95 14.53
CA ARG A 25 -23.68 31.12 13.54
C ARG A 25 -24.79 30.12 13.89
N ALA A 26 -25.93 30.66 14.30
CA ALA A 26 -27.19 29.95 14.28
C ALA A 26 -27.54 29.62 12.82
N SER A 27 -27.25 28.40 12.37
CA SER A 27 -27.89 27.86 11.17
C SER A 27 -29.15 27.14 11.61
N SER A 28 -30.28 27.76 11.27
CA SER A 28 -31.60 27.16 11.16
C SER A 28 -31.54 25.69 10.74
N GLY A 29 -32.07 24.83 11.61
CA GLY A 29 -32.22 23.40 11.36
C GLY A 29 -33.13 23.15 10.16
N LEU A 30 -32.55 22.66 9.09
CA LEU A 30 -33.24 21.80 8.14
C LEU A 30 -33.04 20.36 8.62
N PRO A 31 -34.07 19.51 8.54
CA PRO A 31 -33.92 18.10 8.87
C PRO A 31 -32.83 17.53 7.95
N GLN A 32 -31.74 17.07 8.56
CA GLN A 32 -30.75 16.24 7.89
C GLN A 32 -31.48 14.98 7.45
N GLY A 33 -32.00 15.01 6.22
CA GLY A 33 -32.35 13.81 5.49
C GLY A 33 -31.12 12.92 5.54
N ASN A 34 -31.27 11.79 6.23
CA ASN A 34 -30.25 10.77 6.35
C ASN A 34 -29.96 10.30 4.92
N ALA A 35 -29.00 10.95 4.26
CA ALA A 35 -28.62 10.65 2.90
C ALA A 35 -28.03 9.24 2.93
N ALA A 36 -28.89 8.28 2.60
CA ALA A 36 -28.54 6.88 2.54
C ALA A 36 -27.26 6.78 1.71
N GLN A 37 -26.17 6.34 2.34
CA GLN A 37 -24.94 6.10 1.62
C GLN A 37 -25.24 5.11 0.51
N PRO A 38 -24.74 5.32 -0.72
CA PRO A 38 -24.96 4.39 -1.80
C PRO A 38 -24.44 3.02 -1.37
N GLU A 39 -25.36 2.05 -1.29
CA GLU A 39 -25.03 0.64 -1.05
C GLU A 39 -23.99 0.17 -2.06
N ASP A 40 -22.93 -0.49 -1.59
CA ASP A 40 -21.93 -1.08 -2.48
C ASP A 40 -22.60 -2.11 -3.41
N SER A 41 -22.24 -2.10 -4.69
CA SER A 41 -22.63 -3.17 -5.61
C SER A 41 -22.10 -4.53 -5.13
N PRO A 42 -22.79 -5.65 -5.46
CA PRO A 42 -22.30 -6.99 -5.10
C PRO A 42 -20.85 -7.25 -5.55
N VAL A 43 -20.45 -6.72 -6.71
CA VAL A 43 -19.07 -6.81 -7.22
C VAL A 43 -18.09 -6.04 -6.34
N LYS A 44 -18.43 -4.81 -5.91
CA LYS A 44 -17.56 -4.02 -5.03
C LYS A 44 -17.38 -4.68 -3.66
N LYS A 45 -18.41 -5.37 -3.14
CA LYS A 45 -18.31 -6.19 -1.92
C LYS A 45 -17.29 -7.33 -2.08
N LEU A 46 -17.35 -8.09 -3.18
CA LEU A 46 -16.39 -9.16 -3.48
C LEU A 46 -14.96 -8.65 -3.68
N LEU A 47 -14.79 -7.50 -4.35
CA LEU A 47 -13.46 -6.89 -4.53
C LEU A 47 -12.85 -6.46 -3.19
N LYS A 48 -13.65 -5.90 -2.27
CA LYS A 48 -13.21 -5.56 -0.91
C LYS A 48 -12.77 -6.81 -0.14
N GLU A 49 -13.54 -7.88 -0.19
CA GLU A 49 -13.17 -9.15 0.44
C GLU A 49 -11.87 -9.73 -0.13
N ARG A 50 -11.74 -9.77 -1.46
CA ARG A 50 -10.50 -10.18 -2.14
C ARG A 50 -9.31 -9.33 -1.69
N LEU A 51 -9.46 -8.01 -1.61
CA LEU A 51 -8.40 -7.13 -1.15
C LEU A 51 -8.00 -7.41 0.31
N THR A 52 -8.97 -7.67 1.19
CA THR A 52 -8.69 -8.04 2.59
C THR A 52 -7.81 -9.29 2.65
N ILE A 53 -8.19 -10.36 1.95
CA ILE A 53 -7.42 -11.61 1.90
C ILE A 53 -6.00 -11.37 1.32
N LEU A 54 -5.89 -10.60 0.24
CA LEU A 54 -4.59 -10.30 -0.38
C LEU A 54 -3.67 -9.50 0.56
N ARG A 55 -4.22 -8.61 1.38
CA ARG A 55 -3.45 -7.88 2.40
C ARG A 55 -2.97 -8.81 3.51
N GLU A 56 -3.81 -9.73 3.97
CA GLU A 56 -3.42 -10.74 4.97
C GLU A 56 -2.31 -11.65 4.43
N ILE A 57 -2.40 -12.09 3.17
CA ILE A 57 -1.34 -12.85 2.51
C ILE A 57 -0.03 -12.05 2.46
N ALA A 58 -0.08 -10.76 2.10
CA ALA A 58 1.10 -9.91 2.05
C ALA A 58 1.75 -9.74 3.43
N VAL A 59 0.95 -9.55 4.49
CA VAL A 59 1.43 -9.45 5.87
C VAL A 59 2.04 -10.78 6.34
N SER A 60 1.41 -11.92 6.03
CA SER A 60 1.94 -13.24 6.36
C SER A 60 3.27 -13.49 5.66
N ALA A 61 3.35 -13.25 4.34
CA ALA A 61 4.57 -13.44 3.57
C ALA A 61 5.74 -12.60 4.13
N GLU A 62 5.50 -11.35 4.56
CA GLU A 62 6.52 -10.54 5.23
C GLU A 62 6.96 -11.12 6.58
N LYS A 63 6.03 -11.70 7.35
CA LYS A 63 6.35 -12.34 8.63
C LYS A 63 7.17 -13.61 8.39
N ASP A 64 6.78 -14.43 7.43
CA ASP A 64 7.43 -15.69 7.10
C ASP A 64 8.83 -15.44 6.51
N PHE A 65 9.01 -14.39 5.70
CA PHE A 65 10.32 -13.96 5.20
C PHE A 65 11.24 -13.53 6.35
N ARG A 66 10.73 -12.74 7.31
CA ARG A 66 11.50 -12.36 8.51
C ARG A 66 11.87 -13.56 9.38
N GLY A 67 11.03 -14.59 9.39
CA GLY A 67 11.31 -15.87 10.05
C GLY A 67 12.18 -16.84 9.24
N GLY A 68 12.55 -16.50 7.99
CA GLY A 68 13.32 -17.36 7.09
C GLY A 68 12.51 -18.50 6.44
N ALA A 69 11.18 -18.52 6.59
CA ALA A 69 10.29 -19.53 6.04
C ALA A 69 9.80 -19.23 4.62
N GLU A 70 9.99 -18.00 4.13
CA GLU A 70 9.58 -17.55 2.79
C GLU A 70 10.74 -16.85 2.09
N GLN A 71 10.76 -16.87 0.76
CA GLN A 71 11.74 -16.15 -0.04
C GLN A 71 11.29 -14.70 -0.28
N TYR A 72 12.25 -13.78 -0.42
CA TYR A 72 11.94 -12.36 -0.69
C TYR A 72 11.04 -12.17 -1.93
N LYS A 73 11.17 -13.05 -2.92
CA LYS A 73 10.31 -13.06 -4.11
C LYS A 73 8.83 -13.24 -3.77
N GLY A 74 8.49 -14.15 -2.85
CA GLY A 74 7.11 -14.38 -2.40
C GLY A 74 6.50 -13.14 -1.75
N VAL A 75 7.29 -12.40 -0.96
CA VAL A 75 6.89 -11.12 -0.38
C VAL A 75 6.51 -10.09 -1.45
N LEU A 76 7.36 -9.95 -2.48
CA LEU A 76 7.11 -9.01 -3.57
C LEU A 76 5.86 -9.38 -4.38
N GLU A 77 5.65 -10.67 -4.65
CA GLU A 77 4.47 -11.16 -5.36
C GLU A 77 3.17 -10.90 -4.57
N ALA A 78 3.17 -11.19 -3.27
CA ALA A 78 2.01 -10.94 -2.40
C ALA A 78 1.68 -9.43 -2.30
N LYS A 79 2.71 -8.58 -2.14
CA LYS A 79 2.53 -7.11 -2.16
C LYS A 79 1.96 -6.62 -3.48
N ARG A 80 2.46 -7.13 -4.60
CA ARG A 80 1.95 -6.77 -5.93
C ARG A 80 0.49 -7.14 -6.06
N ALA A 81 0.10 -8.33 -5.61
CA ALA A 81 -1.28 -8.78 -5.64
C ALA A 81 -2.20 -7.86 -4.79
N ALA A 82 -1.78 -7.49 -3.58
CA ALA A 82 -2.53 -6.53 -2.75
C ALA A 82 -2.69 -5.16 -3.44
N LEU A 83 -1.64 -4.62 -4.04
CA LEU A 83 -1.72 -3.36 -4.80
C LEU A 83 -2.63 -3.45 -6.03
N MET A 84 -2.66 -4.59 -6.73
CA MET A 84 -3.61 -4.83 -7.81
C MET A 84 -5.05 -4.84 -7.28
N GLY A 85 -5.30 -5.45 -6.13
CA GLY A 85 -6.62 -5.39 -5.47
C GLY A 85 -7.02 -3.97 -5.09
N GLU A 86 -6.09 -3.12 -4.64
CA GLU A 86 -6.35 -1.70 -4.41
C GLU A 86 -6.69 -0.98 -5.71
N LEU A 87 -5.98 -1.29 -6.79
CA LEU A 87 -6.19 -0.69 -8.11
C LEU A 87 -7.60 -1.01 -8.64
N ASP A 88 -8.07 -2.25 -8.45
CA ASP A 88 -9.41 -2.70 -8.85
C ASP A 88 -10.53 -1.94 -8.11
N LEU A 89 -10.24 -1.43 -6.91
CA LEU A 89 -11.16 -0.66 -6.06
C LEU A 89 -11.01 0.87 -6.20
N SER A 90 -10.09 1.36 -7.03
CA SER A 90 -9.88 2.79 -7.22
C SER A 90 -11.08 3.43 -7.92
N ASP A 91 -11.74 4.37 -7.24
CA ASP A 91 -12.92 5.07 -7.77
C ASP A 91 -12.52 6.34 -8.53
N THR A 92 -11.32 6.88 -8.26
CA THR A 92 -10.82 8.12 -8.90
C THR A 92 -9.50 7.91 -9.64
N ASP A 93 -9.26 8.74 -10.65
CA ASP A 93 -7.97 8.72 -11.37
C ASP A 93 -6.79 9.08 -10.47
N LYS A 94 -7.00 9.95 -9.47
CA LYS A 94 -5.98 10.29 -8.48
C LYS A 94 -5.57 9.08 -7.64
N GLU A 95 -6.53 8.31 -7.14
CA GLU A 95 -6.26 7.07 -6.40
C GLU A 95 -5.56 6.04 -7.28
N ARG A 96 -6.04 5.86 -8.52
CA ARG A 96 -5.45 4.96 -9.51
C ARG A 96 -3.99 5.29 -9.78
N ILE A 97 -3.67 6.57 -10.00
CA ILE A 97 -2.29 7.04 -10.21
C ILE A 97 -1.44 6.75 -8.97
N ALA A 98 -1.91 7.08 -7.77
CA ALA A 98 -1.17 6.84 -6.53
C ALA A 98 -0.87 5.35 -6.29
N ILE A 99 -1.80 4.46 -6.62
CA ILE A 99 -1.59 3.00 -6.52
C ILE A 99 -0.60 2.52 -7.59
N LEU A 100 -0.71 3.00 -8.82
CA LEU A 100 0.24 2.68 -9.90
C LEU A 100 1.67 3.13 -9.59
N GLU A 101 1.85 4.28 -8.92
CA GLU A 101 3.17 4.71 -8.43
C GLU A 101 3.78 3.73 -7.43
N LYS A 102 2.97 3.20 -6.49
CA LYS A 102 3.42 2.15 -5.56
C LYS A 102 3.80 0.87 -6.29
N ILE A 103 3.05 0.48 -7.33
CA ILE A 103 3.34 -0.71 -8.13
C ILE A 103 4.64 -0.53 -8.91
N VAL A 104 4.89 0.65 -9.48
CA VAL A 104 6.16 0.98 -10.15
C VAL A 104 7.33 0.90 -9.16
N ALA A 105 7.19 1.45 -7.95
CA ALA A 105 8.22 1.37 -6.93
C ALA A 105 8.53 -0.09 -6.53
N LEU A 106 7.50 -0.91 -6.37
CA LEU A 106 7.65 -2.34 -6.07
C LEU A 106 8.35 -3.10 -7.21
N ALA A 107 7.96 -2.83 -8.46
CA ALA A 107 8.56 -3.47 -9.64
C ALA A 107 10.04 -3.08 -9.83
N LYS A 108 10.42 -1.83 -9.50
CA LYS A 108 11.82 -1.39 -9.47
C LYS A 108 12.64 -2.16 -8.43
N MET A 109 12.13 -2.33 -7.21
CA MET A 109 12.80 -3.15 -6.19
C MET A 109 12.97 -4.61 -6.66
N GLN A 110 11.95 -5.17 -7.32
CA GLN A 110 12.01 -6.52 -7.88
C GLN A 110 13.09 -6.66 -8.97
N GLU A 111 13.15 -5.70 -9.90
CA GLU A 111 14.16 -5.66 -10.95
C GLU A 111 15.58 -5.53 -10.37
N GLU A 112 15.80 -4.60 -9.45
CA GLU A 112 17.10 -4.41 -8.79
C GLU A 112 17.57 -5.68 -8.08
N HIS A 113 16.66 -6.36 -7.38
CA HIS A 113 16.96 -7.63 -6.73
C HIS A 113 17.32 -8.71 -7.77
N ALA A 114 16.53 -8.86 -8.84
CA ALA A 114 16.81 -9.83 -9.89
C ALA A 114 18.16 -9.59 -10.58
N VAL A 115 18.52 -8.32 -10.84
CA VAL A 115 19.83 -7.95 -11.40
C VAL A 115 20.97 -8.35 -10.44
N LYS A 116 20.81 -8.14 -9.13
CA LYS A 116 21.80 -8.58 -8.13
C LYS A 116 21.98 -10.09 -8.14
N LEU A 117 20.87 -10.85 -8.18
CA LEU A 117 20.91 -12.32 -8.24
C LEU A 117 21.57 -12.84 -9.52
N VAL A 118 21.35 -12.21 -10.68
CA VAL A 118 22.04 -12.56 -11.93
C VAL A 118 23.54 -12.33 -11.83
N LYS A 119 23.97 -11.19 -11.26
CA LYS A 119 25.40 -10.90 -11.04
C LYS A 119 26.06 -11.93 -10.11
N GLY A 120 25.31 -12.46 -9.15
CA GLY A 120 25.76 -13.53 -8.27
C GLY A 120 25.63 -14.94 -8.86
N GLY A 121 25.15 -15.10 -10.09
CA GLY A 121 24.94 -16.42 -10.73
C GLY A 121 23.81 -17.25 -10.10
N GLN A 122 22.94 -16.64 -9.29
CA GLN A 122 21.89 -17.34 -8.54
C GLN A 122 20.63 -17.57 -9.36
N ILE A 123 20.38 -16.73 -10.37
CA ILE A 123 19.26 -16.89 -11.31
C ILE A 123 19.73 -16.64 -12.74
N PRO A 124 19.07 -17.22 -13.76
CA PRO A 124 19.40 -16.95 -15.15
C PRO A 124 19.01 -15.52 -15.58
N LYS A 125 19.74 -14.95 -16.53
CA LYS A 125 19.49 -13.60 -17.10
C LYS A 125 18.04 -13.39 -17.56
N ARG A 126 17.37 -14.44 -18.05
CA ARG A 126 15.96 -14.39 -18.46
C ARG A 126 15.02 -13.92 -17.35
N ASP A 127 15.33 -14.22 -16.09
CA ASP A 127 14.45 -13.86 -14.98
C ASP A 127 14.61 -12.38 -14.59
N ALA A 128 15.81 -11.79 -14.72
CA ALA A 128 15.97 -10.34 -14.63
C ALA A 128 15.23 -9.61 -15.75
N LEU A 129 15.26 -10.14 -16.98
CA LEU A 129 14.50 -9.56 -18.10
C LEU A 129 12.98 -9.58 -17.84
N LYS A 130 12.44 -10.65 -17.23
CA LYS A 130 11.03 -10.67 -16.81
C LYS A 130 10.71 -9.59 -15.78
N ALA A 131 11.61 -9.34 -14.83
CA ALA A 131 11.44 -8.26 -13.86
C ALA A 131 11.46 -6.87 -14.54
N THR A 132 12.35 -6.66 -15.51
CA THR A 132 12.38 -5.46 -16.36
C THR A 132 11.06 -5.26 -17.10
N VAL A 133 10.51 -6.31 -17.72
CA VAL A 133 9.20 -6.26 -18.39
C VAL A 133 8.10 -5.85 -17.42
N SER A 134 8.04 -6.48 -16.24
CA SER A 134 7.06 -6.14 -15.20
C SER A 134 7.15 -4.66 -14.76
N ARG A 135 8.36 -4.11 -14.61
CA ARG A 135 8.55 -2.67 -14.33
C ARG A 135 8.02 -1.81 -15.47
N LEU A 136 8.39 -2.12 -16.71
CA LEU A 136 7.97 -1.35 -17.88
C LEU A 136 6.44 -1.37 -18.05
N GLU A 137 5.79 -2.51 -17.83
CA GLU A 137 4.33 -2.63 -17.85
C GLU A 137 3.68 -1.72 -16.81
N ALA A 138 4.21 -1.68 -15.58
CA ALA A 138 3.72 -0.80 -14.52
C ALA A 138 3.89 0.68 -14.87
N GLU A 139 5.04 1.06 -15.45
CA GLU A 139 5.30 2.45 -15.89
C GLU A 139 4.39 2.86 -17.04
N ILE A 140 4.18 1.99 -18.03
CA ILE A 140 3.25 2.23 -19.13
C ILE A 140 1.83 2.41 -18.60
N ALA A 141 1.39 1.58 -17.65
CA ALA A 141 0.07 1.71 -17.03
C ALA A 141 -0.07 3.05 -16.28
N LEU A 142 0.96 3.47 -15.53
CA LEU A 142 1.01 4.76 -14.84
C LEU A 142 0.90 5.93 -15.83
N GLU A 143 1.70 5.94 -16.89
CA GLU A 143 1.68 7.03 -17.88
C GLU A 143 0.35 7.08 -18.64
N ARG A 144 -0.25 5.93 -18.94
CA ARG A 144 -1.61 5.87 -19.51
C ARG A 144 -2.66 6.46 -18.56
N ALA A 145 -2.57 6.16 -17.26
CA ALA A 145 -3.49 6.72 -16.27
C ALA A 145 -3.32 8.25 -16.15
N LYS A 146 -2.08 8.75 -16.09
CA LYS A 146 -1.78 10.18 -16.09
C LYS A 146 -2.27 10.90 -17.35
N ALA A 147 -2.13 10.27 -18.52
CA ALA A 147 -2.62 10.85 -19.78
C ALA A 147 -4.15 10.96 -19.83
N LYS A 148 -4.88 10.03 -19.21
CA LYS A 148 -6.35 10.05 -19.13
C LYS A 148 -6.90 11.06 -18.13
N ALA A 149 -6.14 11.38 -17.09
CA ALA A 149 -6.54 12.30 -16.03
C ALA A 149 -6.35 13.79 -16.37
N LYS A 150 -5.83 14.10 -17.58
CA LYS A 150 -5.67 15.45 -18.13
C LYS A 150 -6.91 15.84 -18.92
#